data_AF-A0A380ARS0-F1
#
_entry.id   AF-A0A380ARS0-F1
#
_cell.length_a   1.000
_cell.length_b   1.000
_cell.length_c   1.000
_cell.angle_alpha   90.00
_cell.angle_beta   90.00
_cell.angle_gamma   90.00
#
_symmetry.space_group_name_H-M   'P 1'
#
loop_
_entity.id
_entity.type
_entity.pdbx_description
1 polymer ?
#
loop_
_entity_poly.entity_id
_entity_poly.type
_entity_poly.pdbx_seq_one_letter_code
_entity_poly.pdbx_strand_id
1 'polypeptide(L)'
;MNVLIVLAHPEPHSFNAHLAEQARQAWLAQGHQVKTVDLYQEGFDPREGAGHYPSRKQADRFDAMQEQRHHWTIQALPAEIRRHIELLRWADTLVLQFPFLVVRRAGHHQGLDGSGVRLRRDLRQPPPP
;
A
#
# COMPACT_ATOMS: atom_id res chain seq x y z
N MET A 1 -6.30 7.15 -22.76
CA MET A 1 -5.77 6.15 -21.82
C MET A 1 -6.73 5.99 -20.67
N ASN A 2 -6.67 4.83 -20.02
CA ASN A 2 -7.43 4.42 -18.85
C ASN A 2 -6.50 4.42 -17.64
N VAL A 3 -6.81 5.21 -16.61
CA VAL A 3 -5.98 5.36 -15.41
C VAL A 3 -6.72 4.80 -14.20
N LEU A 4 -6.09 3.86 -13.49
CA LEU A 4 -6.58 3.36 -12.21
C LEU A 4 -5.74 3.97 -11.08
N ILE A 5 -6.38 4.68 -10.16
CA ILE A 5 -5.77 5.22 -8.95
C ILE A 5 -6.21 4.36 -7.77
N VAL A 6 -5.26 3.73 -7.08
CA VAL A 6 -5.51 2.96 -5.86
C VAL A 6 -4.98 3.75 -4.67
N LEU A 7 -5.88 4.15 -3.77
CA LEU A 7 -5.57 4.82 -2.51
C LEU A 7 -5.56 3.78 -1.38
N ALA A 8 -4.48 3.81 -0.59
CA ALA A 8 -4.33 3.01 0.61
C ALA A 8 -3.98 3.92 1.80
N HIS A 9 -4.98 4.64 2.31
CA HIS A 9 -4.84 5.47 3.52
C HIS A 9 -6.13 5.44 4.38
N PRO A 10 -6.05 5.24 5.72
CA PRO A 10 -7.23 5.10 6.57
C PRO A 10 -7.98 6.42 6.85
N GLU A 11 -7.31 7.57 6.68
CA GLU A 11 -7.87 8.91 6.94
C GLU A 11 -8.30 9.59 5.62
N PRO A 12 -9.60 9.82 5.37
CA PRO A 12 -10.13 10.40 4.13
C PRO A 12 -9.71 11.85 3.85
N HIS A 13 -9.38 12.64 4.88
CA HIS A 13 -8.89 14.02 4.74
C HIS A 13 -7.36 14.13 4.77
N SER A 14 -6.67 13.02 4.59
CA SER A 14 -5.20 12.97 4.57
C SER A 14 -4.58 13.62 3.35
N PHE A 15 -3.30 13.97 3.47
CA PHE A 15 -2.47 14.38 2.33
C PHE A 15 -2.43 13.32 1.22
N ASN A 16 -2.49 12.02 1.55
CA ASN A 16 -2.57 10.94 0.56
C ASN A 16 -3.89 10.98 -0.22
N ALA A 17 -5.03 11.12 0.46
CA ALA A 17 -6.33 11.25 -0.19
C ALA A 17 -6.40 12.52 -1.07
N HIS A 18 -5.84 13.63 -0.59
CA HIS A 18 -5.73 14.86 -1.37
C HIS A 18 -4.88 14.67 -2.64
N LEU A 19 -3.71 14.02 -2.55
CA LEU A 19 -2.88 13.70 -3.71
C LEU A 19 -3.57 12.77 -4.72
N ALA A 20 -4.32 11.76 -4.25
CA ALA A 20 -5.10 10.89 -5.13
C ALA A 20 -6.17 11.66 -5.91
N GLU A 21 -6.87 12.60 -5.25
CA GLU A 21 -7.86 13.46 -5.90
C GLU A 21 -7.22 14.47 -6.86
N GLN A 22 -6.10 15.11 -6.50
CA GLN A 22 -5.37 16.00 -7.41
C GLN A 22 -4.88 15.25 -8.66
N ALA A 23 -4.37 14.02 -8.50
CA ALA A 23 -4.01 13.16 -9.62
C ALA A 23 -5.25 12.83 -10.48
N ARG A 24 -6.38 12.46 -9.87
CA ARG A 24 -7.64 12.15 -10.58
C ARG A 24 -8.09 13.33 -11.45
N GLN A 25 -8.08 14.54 -10.89
CA GLN A 25 -8.46 15.76 -11.61
C GLN A 25 -7.47 16.08 -12.75
N ALA A 26 -6.16 15.95 -12.51
CA ALA A 26 -5.13 16.18 -13.53
C ALA A 26 -5.24 15.21 -14.72
N TRP A 27 -5.51 13.92 -14.48
CA TRP A 27 -5.71 12.94 -15.55
C TRP A 27 -7.03 13.19 -16.31
N LEU A 28 -8.12 13.55 -15.63
CA LEU A 28 -9.40 13.91 -16.26
C LEU A 28 -9.29 15.18 -17.13
N ALA A 29 -8.59 16.21 -16.67
CA ALA A 29 -8.37 17.46 -17.40
C ALA A 29 -7.58 17.27 -18.72
N GLN A 30 -6.79 16.19 -18.82
CA GLN A 30 -6.08 15.77 -20.04
C GLN A 30 -6.92 14.86 -20.96
N GLY A 31 -8.21 14.67 -20.67
CA GLY A 31 -9.12 13.87 -21.50
C GLY A 31 -8.95 12.36 -21.36
N HIS A 32 -8.40 11.89 -20.24
CA HIS A 32 -8.24 10.46 -19.95
C HIS A 32 -9.40 9.92 -19.11
N GLN A 33 -9.72 8.63 -19.26
CA GLN A 33 -10.69 7.98 -18.38
C GLN A 33 -10.00 7.60 -17.08
N VAL A 34 -10.61 7.92 -15.93
CA VAL A 34 -10.03 7.63 -14.61
C VAL A 34 -11.02 6.88 -13.74
N LYS A 35 -10.54 5.81 -13.09
CA LYS A 35 -11.25 5.11 -12.02
C LYS A 35 -10.40 5.17 -10.74
N THR A 36 -11.08 5.20 -9.60
CA THR A 36 -10.43 5.23 -8.28
C THR A 36 -10.94 4.05 -7.45
N VAL A 37 -10.03 3.45 -6.68
CA VAL A 37 -10.28 2.44 -5.66
C VAL A 37 -9.67 2.98 -4.37
N ASP A 38 -10.46 3.09 -3.31
CA ASP A 38 -9.95 3.34 -1.95
C ASP A 38 -10.11 2.04 -1.17
N LEU A 39 -8.99 1.40 -0.85
CA LEU A 39 -8.99 0.09 -0.20
C LEU A 39 -9.51 0.15 1.25
N TYR A 40 -9.41 1.31 1.91
CA TYR A 40 -9.96 1.50 3.26
C TYR A 40 -11.45 1.79 3.21
N GLN A 41 -11.93 2.57 2.24
CA GLN A 41 -13.36 2.82 2.04
C GLN A 41 -14.10 1.58 1.54
N GLU A 42 -13.47 0.76 0.70
CA GLU A 42 -14.03 -0.53 0.24
C GLU A 42 -14.02 -1.62 1.32
N GLY A 43 -13.24 -1.45 2.40
CA GLY A 43 -13.11 -2.44 3.47
C GLY A 43 -12.29 -3.68 3.09
N PHE A 44 -11.41 -3.54 2.10
CA PHE A 44 -10.60 -4.62 1.52
C PHE A 44 -9.77 -5.36 2.58
N ASP A 45 -9.86 -6.69 2.61
CA ASP A 45 -9.07 -7.52 3.52
C ASP A 45 -7.75 -8.00 2.86
N PRO A 46 -6.58 -7.46 3.26
CA PRO A 46 -5.29 -7.86 2.70
C PRO A 46 -4.80 -9.24 3.21
N ARG A 47 -5.53 -9.91 4.10
CA ARG A 47 -5.14 -11.19 4.70
C ARG A 47 -5.58 -12.35 3.81
N GLU A 48 -4.63 -12.93 3.08
CA GLU A 48 -4.85 -14.19 2.36
C GLU A 48 -5.16 -15.34 3.34
N GLY A 49 -6.14 -16.19 3.01
CA GLY A 49 -6.63 -17.21 3.93
C GLY A 49 -7.76 -18.09 3.39
N ALA A 50 -7.94 -19.25 4.02
CA ALA A 50 -8.92 -20.27 3.60
C ALA A 50 -10.38 -19.78 3.55
N GLY A 51 -10.74 -18.69 4.24
CA GLY A 51 -12.08 -18.11 4.23
C GLY A 51 -12.51 -17.54 2.86
N HIS A 52 -11.56 -17.18 1.99
CA HIS A 52 -11.84 -16.66 0.64
C HIS A 52 -12.22 -17.76 -0.37
N TYR A 53 -12.14 -19.03 0.04
CA TYR A 53 -12.21 -20.20 -0.84
C TYR A 53 -13.26 -21.20 -0.32
N PRO A 54 -14.55 -21.01 -0.62
CA PRO A 54 -15.61 -21.92 -0.16
C PRO A 54 -15.52 -23.32 -0.79
N SER A 55 -14.85 -23.45 -1.94
CA SER A 55 -14.73 -24.70 -2.70
C SER A 55 -13.27 -25.15 -2.79
N ARG A 56 -12.63 -25.38 -1.64
CA ARG A 56 -11.20 -25.72 -1.58
C ARG A 56 -10.85 -26.99 -2.34
N LYS A 57 -9.75 -26.94 -3.11
CA LYS A 57 -9.12 -28.09 -3.76
C LYS A 57 -8.53 -29.06 -2.74
N GLN A 58 -8.00 -28.55 -1.62
CA GLN A 58 -7.49 -29.36 -0.50
C GLN A 58 -8.20 -28.95 0.81
N ALA A 59 -8.94 -29.90 1.40
CA ALA A 59 -9.72 -29.68 2.61
C ALA A 59 -8.87 -29.74 3.88
N ASP A 60 -7.84 -30.58 3.87
CA ASP A 60 -6.87 -30.86 4.93
C ASP A 60 -5.74 -29.83 5.00
N ARG A 61 -5.27 -29.30 3.86
CA ARG A 61 -4.20 -28.31 3.78
C ARG A 61 -4.65 -27.04 3.05
N PHE A 62 -4.40 -25.87 3.64
CA PHE A 62 -4.50 -24.61 2.90
C PHE A 62 -3.21 -24.33 2.14
N ASP A 63 -3.32 -24.03 0.85
CA ASP A 63 -2.23 -23.70 -0.07
C ASP A 63 -2.70 -22.56 -0.98
N ALA A 64 -2.37 -21.32 -0.61
CA ALA A 64 -2.93 -20.13 -1.26
C ALA A 64 -2.71 -20.12 -2.78
N MET A 65 -1.51 -20.52 -3.25
CA MET A 65 -1.22 -20.54 -4.69
C MET A 65 -2.03 -21.60 -5.44
N GLN A 66 -2.27 -22.77 -4.83
CA GLN A 66 -3.14 -23.78 -5.44
C GLN A 66 -4.62 -23.40 -5.38
N GLU A 67 -5.09 -22.80 -4.29
CA GLU A 67 -6.49 -22.42 -4.14
C GLU A 67 -6.87 -21.23 -5.03
N GLN A 68 -6.03 -20.19 -5.10
CA GLN A 68 -6.17 -19.09 -6.09
C GLN A 68 -6.25 -19.65 -7.51
N ARG A 69 -5.33 -20.55 -7.89
CA ARG A 69 -5.30 -21.15 -9.23
C ARG A 69 -6.54 -22.01 -9.49
N HIS A 70 -7.00 -22.77 -8.50
CA HIS A 70 -8.22 -23.55 -8.62
C HIS A 70 -9.44 -22.65 -8.85
N HIS A 71 -9.66 -21.65 -7.99
CA HIS A 71 -10.80 -20.74 -8.07
C HIS A 71 -10.75 -19.82 -9.30
N TRP A 72 -9.56 -19.54 -9.86
CA TRP A 72 -9.43 -18.97 -11.20
C TRP A 72 -9.96 -19.92 -12.28
N THR A 73 -9.50 -21.17 -12.30
CA THR A 73 -9.90 -22.18 -13.29
C THR A 73 -11.40 -22.51 -13.25
N ILE A 74 -11.99 -22.67 -12.05
CA ILE A 74 -13.44 -22.92 -11.89
C ILE A 74 -14.29 -21.63 -11.88
N GLN A 75 -13.68 -20.47 -12.21
CA GLN A 75 -14.33 -19.16 -12.24
C GLN A 75 -15.02 -18.74 -10.93
N ALA A 76 -14.60 -19.30 -9.79
CA ALA A 76 -15.20 -19.12 -8.46
C ALA A 76 -14.43 -18.13 -7.54
N LEU A 77 -13.55 -17.28 -8.08
CA LEU A 77 -12.93 -16.20 -7.30
C LEU A 77 -13.99 -15.27 -6.69
N PRO A 78 -13.77 -14.73 -5.47
CA PRO A 78 -14.61 -13.70 -4.86
C PRO A 78 -14.90 -12.53 -5.82
N ALA A 79 -16.13 -12.02 -5.79
CA ALA A 79 -16.60 -11.01 -6.74
C ALA A 79 -15.78 -9.71 -6.68
N GLU A 80 -15.34 -9.32 -5.47
CA GLU A 80 -14.47 -8.17 -5.25
C GLU A 80 -13.11 -8.32 -5.93
N ILE A 81 -12.41 -9.43 -5.68
CA ILE A 81 -11.10 -9.76 -6.28
C ILE A 81 -11.21 -9.79 -7.82
N ARG A 82 -12.32 -10.33 -8.35
CA ARG A 82 -12.61 -10.31 -9.80
C ARG A 82 -12.73 -8.89 -10.34
N ARG A 83 -13.49 -8.02 -9.67
CA ARG A 83 -13.61 -6.59 -10.01
C ARG A 83 -12.25 -5.89 -9.97
N HIS A 84 -11.40 -6.13 -8.96
CA HIS A 84 -10.04 -5.56 -8.92
C HIS A 84 -9.18 -6.06 -10.09
N ILE A 85 -9.24 -7.35 -10.45
CA ILE A 85 -8.56 -7.90 -11.64
C ILE A 85 -9.07 -7.26 -12.94
N GLU A 86 -10.38 -7.02 -13.06
CA GLU A 86 -10.99 -6.35 -14.22
C GLU A 86 -10.60 -4.87 -14.31
N LEU A 87 -10.48 -4.18 -13.17
CA LEU A 87 -9.96 -2.80 -13.11
C LEU A 87 -8.47 -2.74 -13.51
N LEU A 88 -7.65 -3.68 -13.04
CA LEU A 88 -6.24 -3.80 -13.42
C LEU A 88 -6.05 -4.13 -14.91
N ARG A 89 -6.97 -4.91 -15.50
CA ARG A 89 -6.98 -5.21 -16.96
C ARG A 89 -7.51 -4.07 -17.82
N TRP A 90 -8.36 -3.21 -17.25
CA TRP A 90 -8.92 -2.04 -17.94
C TRP A 90 -7.92 -0.88 -18.01
N ALA A 91 -6.97 -0.79 -17.07
CA ALA A 91 -6.05 0.33 -16.96
C ALA A 91 -4.81 0.19 -17.87
N ASP A 92 -4.46 1.27 -18.58
CA ASP A 92 -3.15 1.45 -19.20
C ASP A 92 -2.10 1.91 -18.16
N THR A 93 -2.55 2.66 -17.14
CA THR A 93 -1.70 3.28 -16.11
C THR A 93 -2.26 2.97 -14.73
N LEU A 94 -1.42 2.46 -13.83
CA LEU A 94 -1.73 2.23 -12.41
C LEU A 94 -0.97 3.26 -11.53
N VAL A 95 -1.70 4.00 -10.72
CA VAL A 95 -1.16 4.92 -9.70
C VAL A 95 -1.45 4.32 -8.33
N LEU A 96 -0.40 4.11 -7.52
CA LEU A 96 -0.52 3.63 -6.13
C LEU A 96 -0.22 4.79 -5.16
N GLN A 97 -1.23 5.28 -4.46
CA GLN A 97 -1.11 6.37 -3.49
C GLN A 97 -1.20 5.82 -2.06
N PHE A 98 -0.07 5.82 -1.36
CA PHE A 98 0.06 5.24 -0.02
C PHE A 98 1.16 5.95 0.79
N PRO A 99 1.10 5.92 2.14
CA PRO A 99 2.12 6.54 2.98
C PRO A 99 3.40 5.67 3.02
N PHE A 100 4.55 6.25 2.68
CA PHE A 100 5.83 5.52 2.72
C PHE A 100 6.36 5.37 4.17
N LEU A 101 5.88 4.33 4.85
CA LEU A 101 6.22 4.01 6.24
C LEU A 101 7.55 3.26 6.35
N VAL A 102 8.63 3.99 6.65
CA VAL A 102 9.95 3.38 6.93
C VAL A 102 9.94 2.69 8.30
N VAL A 103 9.75 1.37 8.31
CA VAL A 103 9.93 0.54 9.51
C VAL A 103 11.42 0.49 9.88
N ARG A 104 11.84 1.36 10.79
CA ARG A 104 13.18 1.27 11.41
C ARG A 104 13.21 0.02 12.32
N ARG A 105 14.22 -0.84 12.15
CA ARG A 105 14.46 -1.96 13.08
C ARG A 105 14.78 -1.40 14.47
N ALA A 106 13.99 -1.76 15.47
CA ALA A 106 14.38 -1.63 16.86
C ALA A 106 15.48 -2.66 17.14
N GLY A 107 16.75 -2.22 17.21
CA GLY A 107 17.88 -3.11 17.49
C GLY A 107 19.18 -2.81 16.75
N HIS A 108 19.73 -1.61 16.89
CA HIS A 108 21.19 -1.38 16.75
C HIS A 108 21.67 -0.31 17.72
N HIS A 109 21.50 -0.58 19.02
CA HIS A 109 22.39 -0.02 20.05
C HIS A 109 23.69 -0.83 20.11
N GLN A 110 24.44 -0.83 19.01
CA GLN A 110 25.88 -1.06 19.04
C GLN A 110 26.56 0.32 19.11
N GLY A 111 27.69 0.42 19.80
CA GLY A 111 28.31 1.70 20.13
C GLY A 111 28.79 2.45 18.90
N LEU A 112 28.30 3.67 18.69
CA LEU A 112 28.88 4.66 17.77
C LEU A 112 29.83 5.60 18.55
N ASP A 113 31.13 5.47 18.36
CA ASP A 113 32.13 6.50 18.67
C ASP A 113 32.54 7.26 17.39
N GLY A 114 32.82 6.51 16.32
CA GLY A 114 33.05 6.91 14.93
C GLY A 114 32.37 8.21 14.50
N SER A 115 33.07 9.32 14.69
CA SER A 115 32.80 10.65 14.10
C SER A 115 31.36 11.19 14.18
N GLY A 116 30.59 10.80 15.19
CA GLY A 116 29.33 11.47 15.52
C GLY A 116 29.59 12.86 16.12
N VAL A 117 29.28 13.94 15.37
CA VAL A 117 29.44 15.33 15.83
C VAL A 117 28.55 15.59 17.06
N ARG A 118 29.13 15.48 18.26
CA ARG A 118 28.47 15.87 19.50
C ARG A 118 28.48 17.39 19.61
N LEU A 119 27.33 18.01 19.40
CA LEU A 119 27.04 19.36 19.91
C LEU A 119 27.03 19.32 21.45
N ARG A 120 28.21 19.30 22.08
CA ARG A 120 28.35 19.55 23.51
C ARG A 120 28.04 21.03 23.74
N ARG A 121 26.99 21.31 24.51
CA ARG A 121 26.69 22.63 25.05
C ARG A 121 27.77 22.98 26.06
N ASP A 122 28.73 23.80 25.68
CA ASP A 122 30.00 23.89 26.39
C ASP A 122 29.92 24.80 27.63
N LEU A 123 29.67 24.18 28.78
CA LEU A 123 29.73 24.83 30.10
C LEU A 123 31.15 24.79 30.68
N ARG A 124 32.12 25.37 29.95
CA ARG A 124 33.44 25.75 30.49
C ARG A 124 34.26 26.69 29.59
N GLN A 125 33.84 27.95 29.49
CA GLN A 125 34.80 29.02 29.14
C GLN A 125 35.64 29.38 30.38
N PRO A 126 36.99 29.36 30.32
CA PRO A 126 37.82 30.13 31.24
C PRO A 126 37.77 31.62 30.84
N PRO A 127 38.05 32.56 31.76
CA PRO A 127 38.07 33.98 31.44
C PRO A 127 39.25 34.37 30.52
N PRO A 128 39.12 35.47 29.75
CA PRO A 128 40.25 36.18 29.14
C PRO A 128 41.18 36.78 30.23
N PRO A 129 42.41 37.22 29.88
CA PRO A 129 43.48 37.49 30.85
C PRO A 129 43.26 38.72 31.74
#